data_AF-A0A6V8KQZ6-F1
#
_entry.id   AF-A0A6V8KQZ6-F1
#
_cell.length_a   1.000
_cell.length_b   1.000
_cell.length_c   1.000
_cell.angle_alpha   90.00
_cell.angle_beta   90.00
_cell.angle_gamma   90.00
#
_symmetry.space_group_name_H-M   'P 1'
#
loop_
_entity.id
_entity.type
_entity.pdbx_description
1 polymer ?
#
loop_
_entity_poly.entity_id
_entity_poly.type
_entity_poly.pdbx_seq_one_letter_code
_entity_poly.pdbx_strand_id
1 'polypeptide(L)' 'MGSDASDTPREVVLAAGTWLGMQLLADGFAWLPGRLMLQRRHGTLRHLIYLQPRKYNRRDGQIKVQAMLNVRP' A
#
# COMPACT_ATOMS: atom_id res chain seq x y z
N MET A 1 -24.25 19.29 16.44
CA MET A 1 -22.88 18.95 16.92
C MET A 1 -22.65 17.50 16.58
N GLY A 2 -21.76 17.06 15.70
CA GLY A 2 -20.74 17.62 14.82
C GLY A 2 -20.15 16.35 14.20
N SER A 3 -20.22 16.21 12.88
CA SER A 3 -19.82 14.99 12.17
C SER A 3 -18.29 14.88 12.12
N ASP A 4 -17.65 14.57 13.25
CA ASP A 4 -16.20 14.61 13.34
C ASP A 4 -15.53 13.26 13.08
N ALA A 5 -14.99 13.16 11.86
CA ALA A 5 -13.84 12.36 11.43
C ALA A 5 -14.02 10.84 11.26
N SER A 6 -14.75 10.43 10.21
CA SER A 6 -14.76 9.04 9.74
C SER A 6 -13.57 8.62 8.86
N ASP A 7 -12.56 9.47 8.57
CA ASP A 7 -12.12 9.50 7.17
C ASP A 7 -10.64 9.36 6.78
N THR A 8 -9.67 8.84 7.57
CA THR A 8 -8.29 8.85 7.01
C THR A 8 -7.23 7.80 7.38
N PRO A 9 -7.52 6.47 7.37
CA PRO A 9 -6.47 5.48 7.13
C PRO A 9 -5.91 5.54 5.70
N ARG A 10 -6.71 6.05 4.74
CA ARG A 10 -6.41 5.98 3.31
C ARG A 10 -5.24 6.87 2.89
N GLU A 11 -5.21 8.13 3.33
CA GLU A 11 -4.12 9.04 2.96
C GLU A 11 -2.77 8.57 3.49
N VAL A 12 -2.73 8.03 4.72
CA VAL A 12 -1.49 7.47 5.27
C VAL A 12 -1.03 6.25 4.46
N VAL A 13 -1.96 5.40 4.03
CA VAL A 13 -1.64 4.27 3.14
C VAL A 13 -1.13 4.77 1.78
N LEU A 14 -1.72 5.84 1.22
CA LEU A 14 -1.25 6.43 -0.04
C LEU A 14 0.14 7.06 0.11
N ALA A 15 0.41 7.76 1.21
CA ALA A 15 1.72 8.34 1.52
C ALA A 15 2.77 7.24 1.71
N ALA A 16 2.45 6.18 2.46
CA ALA A 16 3.33 5.02 2.63
C ALA A 16 3.60 4.30 1.31
N GLY A 17 2.57 4.12 0.47
CA GLY A 17 2.72 3.51 -0.86
C GLY A 17 3.56 4.36 -1.81
N THR A 18 3.42 5.68 -1.75
CA THR A 18 4.24 6.62 -2.51
C THR A 18 5.71 6.55 -2.08
N TRP A 19 5.95 6.63 -0.76
CA TRP A 19 7.30 6.53 -0.21
C TRP A 19 7.97 5.19 -0.58
N LEU A 20 7.28 4.07 -0.37
CA LEU A 20 7.80 2.74 -0.72
C LEU A 20 7.99 2.59 -2.23
N GLY A 21 7.11 3.17 -3.04
CA GLY A 21 7.23 3.24 -4.49
C GLY A 21 8.52 3.92 -4.94
N MET A 22 8.91 5.02 -4.30
CA MET A 22 10.17 5.69 -4.58
C MET A 22 11.38 4.82 -4.23
N GLN A 23 11.33 4.10 -3.11
CA GLN A 23 12.44 3.22 -2.70
C GLN A 23 12.64 2.04 -3.64
N LEU A 24 11.55 1.47 -4.17
CA LEU A 24 11.57 0.28 -5.03
C LEU A 24 11.53 0.59 -6.53
N LEU A 25 11.64 1.86 -6.90
CA LEU A 25 11.61 2.29 -8.30
C LEU A 25 12.78 1.68 -9.09
N ALA A 26 13.97 1.63 -8.49
CA ALA A 26 15.17 1.04 -9.09
C ALA A 26 15.02 -0.47 -9.36
N ASP A 27 14.19 -1.16 -8.55
CA ASP A 27 13.89 -2.59 -8.71
C ASP A 27 12.77 -2.86 -9.74
N GLY A 28 12.24 -1.80 -10.38
CA GLY A 28 11.20 -1.86 -11.39
C GLY A 28 9.77 -1.92 -10.84
N PHE A 29 9.56 -1.63 -9.56
CA PHE A 29 8.22 -1.55 -8.99
C PHE A 29 7.51 -0.25 -9.38
N ALA A 30 6.28 -0.39 -9.87
CA ALA A 30 5.36 0.70 -10.14
C ALA A 30 4.27 0.76 -9.06
N TRP A 31 4.09 1.93 -8.46
CA TRP A 31 3.02 2.20 -7.51
C TRP A 31 1.67 2.41 -8.22
N LEU A 32 0.64 1.68 -7.78
CA LEU A 32 -0.73 1.75 -8.28
C LEU A 32 -1.68 2.19 -7.17
N PRO A 33 -1.85 3.51 -6.95
CA PRO A 33 -2.63 4.04 -5.82
C PRO A 33 -4.11 3.64 -5.87
N GLY A 34 -4.70 3.49 -7.05
CA GLY A 34 -6.09 3.03 -7.20
C GLY A 34 -6.33 1.58 -6.74
N ARG A 35 -5.28 0.77 -6.63
CA ARG A 35 -5.33 -0.63 -6.15
C ARG A 35 -4.60 -0.83 -4.83
N LEU A 36 -4.05 0.25 -4.27
CA LEU A 36 -3.18 0.25 -3.10
C LEU A 36 -2.11 -0.86 -3.18
N MET A 37 -1.41 -0.96 -4.32
CA MET A 37 -0.37 -1.98 -4.50
C MET A 37 0.81 -1.48 -5.34
N LEU A 38 2.01 -2.00 -5.08
CA LEU A 38 3.12 -1.94 -6.02
C LEU A 38 3.14 -3.20 -6.87
N GLN A 39 3.57 -3.08 -8.13
CA GLN A 39 3.77 -4.22 -9.00
C GLN A 39 5.07 -4.11 -9.79
N ARG A 40 5.70 -5.25 -10.08
CA ARG A 40 6.70 -5.35 -11.15
C ARG A 40 6.54 -6.65 -11.93
N ARG A 41 7.09 -6.68 -13.13
CA ARG A 41 7.28 -7.92 -13.91
C ARG A 41 8.73 -8.34 -13.82
N HIS A 42 8.97 -9.64 -13.70
CA HIS A 42 10.29 -10.24 -13.71
C HIS A 42 10.23 -11.56 -14.49
N GLY A 43 10.64 -11.51 -15.76
CA GLY A 43 10.38 -12.59 -16.71
C GLY A 43 8.87 -12.78 -16.90
N THR A 44 8.39 -14.02 -16.73
CA THR A 44 6.96 -14.36 -16.75
C THR A 44 6.25 -14.01 -15.44
N LEU A 45 6.99 -13.78 -14.35
CA LEU A 45 6.42 -13.58 -13.04
C LEU A 45 5.95 -12.15 -12.84
N ARG A 46 4.80 -12.00 -12.17
CA ARG A 46 4.32 -10.72 -11.66
C ARG A 46 4.46 -10.68 -10.14
N HIS A 47 5.30 -9.79 -9.63
CA HIS A 47 5.46 -9.55 -8.21
C HIS A 47 4.53 -8.42 -7.78
N LEU A 48 3.79 -8.63 -6.69
CA LEU A 48 2.80 -7.68 -6.17
C LEU A 48 3.09 -7.42 -4.69
N ILE A 49 2.96 -6.17 -4.25
CA ILE A 49 3.02 -5.76 -2.85
C ILE A 49 1.75 -4.98 -2.55
N TYR A 50 0.85 -5.54 -1.76
CA TYR A 50 -0.38 -4.86 -1.36
C TYR A 50 -0.15 -4.02 -0.11
N LEU A 51 -0.75 -2.83 -0.07
CA LEU A 51 -0.82 -1.96 1.10
C LEU A 51 -2.28 -1.89 1.52
N GLN A 52 -2.65 -2.73 2.49
CA GLN A 52 -4.02 -2.74 2.99
C GLN A 52 -4.11 -2.00 4.32
N PRO A 53 -5.09 -1.11 4.50
CA PRO A 53 -5.43 -0.65 5.82
C PRO A 53 -5.96 -1.84 6.63
N ARG A 54 -5.42 -2.09 7.83
CA ARG A 54 -6.05 -3.03 8.75
C ARG A 54 -7.42 -2.46 9.12
N LYS A 55 -8.45 -3.32 9.19
CA LYS A 55 -9.83 -2.96 9.62
C LYS A 55 -9.89 -2.26 10.99
N TYR A 56 -8.79 -2.26 11.75
CA TYR A 56 -8.66 -1.66 13.08
C TYR A 56 -7.66 -0.51 13.16
N ASN A 57 -7.22 0.07 12.04
CA ASN A 57 -6.38 1.27 12.05
C ASN A 57 -7.22 2.45 12.58
N ARG A 58 -7.13 2.70 13.89
CA ARG A 58 -7.76 3.83 14.59
C ARG A 58 -6.78 5.00 14.64
N ARG A 59 -7.31 6.22 14.80
CA ARG A 59 -6.52 7.40 15.19
C ARG A 59 -5.73 7.04 16.47
N ASP A 60 -4.46 7.41 16.51
CA ASP A 60 -3.49 7.10 17.59
C ASP A 60 -3.06 5.63 17.70
N GLY A 61 -3.44 4.77 16.73
CA GLY A 61 -3.01 3.38 16.63
C GLY A 61 -1.82 3.17 15.69
N GLN A 62 -0.99 2.17 15.98
CA GLN A 62 0.03 1.71 15.02
C GLN A 62 -0.66 1.25 13.72
N ILE A 63 -0.32 1.91 12.62
CA ILE A 63 -0.72 1.48 11.28
C ILE A 63 0.15 0.29 10.91
N LYS A 64 -0.44 -0.91 10.96
CA LYS A 64 0.22 -2.12 10.47
C LYS A 64 -0.04 -2.25 8.98
N VAL A 65 1.02 -2.06 8.18
CA VAL A 65 1.01 -2.34 6.74
C VAL A 65 1.59 -3.75 6.56
N GLN A 66 0.84 -4.63 5.91
CA GLN A 66 1.31 -5.99 5.60
C GLN A 66 1.60 -6.09 4.11
N ALA A 67 2.86 -6.34 3.75
CA ALA A 67 3.24 -6.69 2.39
C ALA A 67 2.99 -8.19 2.17
N MET A 68 2.26 -8.54 1.12
CA MET A 68 2.10 -9.92 0.68
C MET A 68 2.65 -10.07 -0.73
N LEU A 69 3.72 -10.85 -0.89
CA LEU A 69 4.26 -11.23 -2.19
C LEU A 69 3.48 -12.42 -2.73
N ASN A 70 2.70 -12.19 -3.79
CA ASN A 70 2.10 -13.25 -4.57
C ASN A 70 2.91 -13.45 -5.85
N VAL A 71 3.56 -14.60 -5.99
CA VAL A 71 4.23 -15.01 -7.23
C VAL A 71 3.25 -15.89 -8.00
N ARG A 72 2.85 -15.43 -9.19
CA ARG A 72 2.02 -16.23 -10.11
C ARG A 72 2.84 -16.52 -11.39
N PRO A 73 2.83 -17.76 -11.91
CA PRO A 73 3.41 -18.11 -13.20
C PRO A 73 2.80 -17.34 -14.37
#